data_AF-A0A424N979-F1
#
_entry.id   AF-A0A424N979-F1
#
_cell.length_a   1.000
_cell.length_b   1.000
_cell.length_c   1.000
_cell.angle_alpha   90.00
_cell.angle_beta   90.00
_cell.angle_gamma   90.00
#
_symmetry.space_group_name_H-M   'P 1'
#
loop_
_entity.id
_entity.type
_entity.pdbx_description
1 polymer ?
#
loop_
_entity_poly.entity_id
_entity_poly.type
_entity_poly.pdbx_seq_one_letter_code
_entity_poly.pdbx_strand_id
1 'polypeptide(L)'
;MQLKRLVMLFCFSALCSGGYGDYRVEDYIEGISIPWGMTWLPDGDMLVTSRQGEIYRVSGQKIIGTISGVPKVHVNGQGGLLDIELHPDYANNGWLYLSYSSSEGEGEGSNTAIVRAKLKDNTLENLETLYKAEPNSKKGQHYGSRLEFDKQGYLYFSIGDRGNRKENPQDLNKDGGKIYRIHDDGRIPKDNPFLEGSKPAIYSWGHRNPQGMAIHPVSGEIWIHEHGPRGGDEVNIIKSGANFGWPILSHGINYWGTSFAEGTEREGYESPIWYWDPSIAPSGMAFVTSDRYPRWRSHILVGSLKFGYLVLCQVEGRTITSAEVIIEGIGRVRNVRQAPDGYLYIASDTGAIKRIVDY
;
A
#
# COMPACT_ATOMS: atom_id res chain seq x y z
N MET A 1 22.09 -1.61 -61.77
CA MET A 1 21.56 -0.34 -61.24
C MET A 1 20.29 -0.63 -60.44
N GLN A 2 20.42 -0.97 -59.15
CA GLN A 2 19.32 -0.96 -58.18
C GLN A 2 19.90 -0.58 -56.82
N LEU A 3 19.48 0.59 -56.34
CA LEU A 3 19.99 1.29 -55.18
C LEU A 3 19.20 0.82 -53.95
N LYS A 4 19.84 0.08 -53.03
CA LYS A 4 19.24 -0.25 -51.73
C LYS A 4 19.31 1.00 -50.84
N ARG A 5 18.15 1.61 -50.55
CA ARG A 5 18.01 2.67 -49.54
C ARG A 5 18.14 2.07 -48.15
N LEU A 6 19.18 2.48 -47.43
CA LEU A 6 19.35 2.25 -45.99
C LEU A 6 18.43 3.24 -45.26
N VAL A 7 17.39 2.75 -44.60
CA VAL A 7 16.56 3.55 -43.69
C VAL A 7 17.19 3.46 -42.32
N MET A 8 17.89 4.51 -41.92
CA MET A 8 18.42 4.68 -40.57
C MET A 8 17.26 5.15 -39.68
N LEU A 9 16.72 4.24 -38.86
CA LEU A 9 15.73 4.59 -37.86
C LEU A 9 16.45 5.29 -36.70
N PHE A 10 16.30 6.62 -36.60
CA PHE A 10 16.63 7.34 -35.37
C PHE A 10 15.55 7.04 -34.33
N CYS A 11 15.91 6.25 -33.30
CA CYS A 11 15.13 6.18 -32.07
C CYS A 11 15.31 7.51 -31.32
N PHE A 12 14.34 8.41 -31.45
CA PHE A 12 14.15 9.49 -30.48
C PHE A 12 13.34 8.92 -29.32
N SER A 13 13.99 8.65 -28.18
CA SER A 13 13.31 8.50 -26.90
C SER A 13 12.78 9.86 -26.47
N ALA A 14 11.51 10.14 -26.77
CA ALA A 14 10.81 11.29 -26.22
C ALA A 14 10.57 11.03 -24.72
N LEU A 15 11.41 11.62 -23.87
CA LEU A 15 11.09 11.80 -22.46
C LEU A 15 9.90 12.77 -22.36
N CYS A 16 8.70 12.23 -22.21
CA CYS A 16 7.52 13.01 -21.84
C CYS A 16 7.67 13.49 -20.39
N SER A 17 8.43 14.56 -20.17
CA SER A 17 8.39 15.31 -18.92
C SER A 17 7.23 16.31 -18.99
N GLY A 18 6.04 15.87 -18.56
CA GLY A 18 4.94 16.79 -18.27
C GLY A 18 5.31 17.67 -17.07
N GLY A 19 5.23 18.99 -17.22
CA GLY A 19 5.28 19.91 -16.09
C GLY A 19 3.91 20.00 -15.42
N TYR A 20 3.88 19.94 -14.10
CA TYR A 20 2.69 20.03 -13.25
C TYR A 20 2.85 21.18 -12.27
N GLY A 21 2.63 22.40 -12.75
CA GLY A 21 2.99 23.61 -11.99
C GLY A 21 4.50 23.69 -11.80
N ASP A 22 4.96 23.66 -10.55
CA ASP A 22 6.37 23.84 -10.16
C ASP A 22 7.20 22.55 -10.23
N TYR A 23 6.58 21.42 -10.60
CA TYR A 23 7.23 20.10 -10.55
C TYR A 23 7.12 19.36 -11.88
N ARG A 24 8.00 18.38 -12.08
CA ARG A 24 7.91 17.36 -13.14
C ARG A 24 8.13 15.98 -12.56
N VAL A 25 7.65 14.97 -13.28
CA VAL A 25 7.90 13.56 -12.95
C VAL A 25 8.93 13.00 -13.91
N GLU A 26 9.98 12.42 -13.36
CA GLU A 26 11.03 11.72 -14.11
C GLU A 26 11.05 10.24 -13.75
N ASP A 27 11.45 9.39 -14.70
CA ASP A 27 11.78 8.00 -14.43
C ASP A 27 13.10 7.94 -13.64
N TYR A 28 13.08 7.31 -12.46
CA TYR A 28 14.24 7.15 -11.59
C TYR A 28 14.92 5.81 -11.80
N ILE A 29 14.15 4.73 -11.97
CA ILE A 29 14.63 3.42 -12.41
C ILE A 29 13.51 2.66 -13.12
N GLU A 30 13.89 1.85 -14.11
CA GLU A 30 12.99 0.98 -14.87
C GLU A 30 13.40 -0.50 -14.76
N GLY A 31 12.54 -1.39 -15.24
CA GLY A 31 12.85 -2.82 -15.36
C GLY A 31 12.46 -3.67 -14.15
N ILE A 32 11.66 -3.12 -13.23
CA ILE A 32 11.11 -3.86 -12.08
C ILE A 32 9.68 -4.28 -12.45
N SER A 33 9.37 -5.57 -12.48
CA SER A 33 8.02 -6.03 -12.84
C SER A 33 7.01 -5.73 -11.72
N ILE A 34 5.99 -4.91 -12.00
CA ILE A 34 4.90 -4.56 -11.06
C ILE A 34 5.45 -4.22 -9.65
N PRO A 35 6.23 -3.12 -9.51
CA PRO A 35 6.78 -2.70 -8.22
C PRO A 35 5.65 -2.38 -7.26
N TRP A 36 5.67 -2.94 -6.04
CA TRP A 36 4.54 -2.86 -5.10
C TRP A 36 4.83 -2.07 -3.83
N GLY A 37 5.89 -2.42 -3.12
CA GLY A 37 6.41 -1.76 -1.92
C GLY A 37 7.80 -1.20 -2.17
N MET A 38 8.16 -0.15 -1.43
CA MET A 38 9.51 0.40 -1.46
C MET A 38 9.89 1.02 -0.12
N THR A 39 11.17 0.89 0.24
CA THR A 39 11.76 1.49 1.45
C THR A 39 13.23 1.80 1.21
N TRP A 40 13.85 2.60 2.09
CA TRP A 40 15.25 3.04 1.98
C TRP A 40 16.07 2.53 3.15
N LEU A 41 17.19 1.90 2.86
CA LEU A 41 18.21 1.52 3.83
C LEU A 41 18.95 2.76 4.35
N PRO A 42 19.61 2.66 5.53
CA PRO A 42 20.36 3.79 6.11
C PRO A 42 21.51 4.31 5.23
N ASP A 43 22.03 3.49 4.31
CA ASP A 43 23.05 3.88 3.33
C ASP A 43 22.49 4.62 2.11
N GLY A 44 21.16 4.77 2.03
CA GLY A 44 20.45 5.44 0.94
C GLY A 44 20.01 4.50 -0.19
N ASP A 45 20.38 3.22 -0.14
CA ASP A 45 19.90 2.25 -1.12
C ASP A 45 18.40 1.99 -0.95
N MET A 46 17.69 1.92 -2.07
CA MET A 46 16.27 1.63 -2.10
C MET A 46 16.04 0.13 -2.30
N LEU A 47 15.17 -0.46 -1.49
CA LEU A 47 14.62 -1.80 -1.71
C LEU A 47 13.23 -1.67 -2.34
N VAL A 48 12.98 -2.43 -3.41
CA VAL A 48 11.69 -2.43 -4.11
C VAL A 48 11.19 -3.86 -4.26
N THR A 49 9.99 -4.15 -3.77
CA THR A 49 9.35 -5.45 -3.99
C THR A 49 8.68 -5.46 -5.37
N SER A 50 8.86 -6.56 -6.10
CA SER A 50 8.08 -6.93 -7.28
C SER A 50 6.95 -7.84 -6.85
N ARG A 51 5.74 -7.62 -7.35
CA ARG A 51 4.62 -8.54 -7.08
C ARG A 51 4.91 -9.98 -7.52
N GLN A 52 5.88 -10.20 -8.41
CA GLN A 52 6.27 -11.53 -8.88
C GLN A 52 7.11 -12.33 -7.88
N GLY A 53 7.58 -11.71 -6.78
CA GLY A 53 8.27 -12.42 -5.70
C GLY A 53 9.72 -12.01 -5.48
N GLU A 54 10.23 -11.03 -6.21
CA GLU A 54 11.60 -10.54 -6.06
C GLU A 54 11.67 -9.24 -5.25
N ILE A 55 12.80 -9.01 -4.59
CA ILE A 55 13.17 -7.69 -4.06
C ILE A 55 14.38 -7.20 -4.84
N TYR A 56 14.31 -6.00 -5.38
CA TYR A 56 15.40 -5.35 -6.09
C TYR A 56 16.09 -4.35 -5.16
N ARG A 57 17.43 -4.34 -5.17
CA ARG A 57 18.23 -3.32 -4.51
C ARG A 57 18.69 -2.31 -5.55
N VAL A 58 18.38 -1.03 -5.30
CA VAL A 58 18.66 0.08 -6.21
C VAL A 58 19.57 1.08 -5.51
N SER A 59 20.69 1.39 -6.15
CA SER A 59 21.66 2.38 -5.69
C SER A 59 21.94 3.38 -6.81
N GLY A 60 21.76 4.68 -6.56
CA GLY A 60 22.05 5.75 -7.52
C GLY A 60 21.43 5.53 -8.91
N GLN A 61 20.11 5.29 -8.98
CA GLN A 61 19.37 5.02 -10.23
C GLN A 61 19.81 3.75 -10.99
N LYS A 62 20.44 2.79 -10.31
CA LYS A 62 20.83 1.51 -10.90
C LYS A 62 20.36 0.34 -10.04
N ILE A 63 19.76 -0.67 -10.65
CA ILE A 63 19.56 -1.97 -10.01
C ILE A 63 20.93 -2.62 -9.85
N ILE A 64 21.37 -2.81 -8.60
CA ILE A 64 22.69 -3.38 -8.27
C ILE A 64 22.60 -4.86 -7.90
N GLY A 65 21.39 -5.39 -7.68
CA GLY A 65 21.16 -6.80 -7.42
C GLY A 65 19.72 -7.10 -7.03
N THR A 66 19.46 -8.39 -6.82
CA THR A 66 18.23 -8.89 -6.21
C THR A 66 18.54 -9.49 -4.85
N ILE A 67 17.59 -9.39 -3.92
CA ILE A 67 17.71 -9.98 -2.59
C ILE A 67 17.24 -11.43 -2.66
N SER A 68 18.07 -12.35 -2.13
CA SER A 68 17.74 -13.76 -1.94
C SER A 68 17.16 -14.03 -0.55
N GLY A 69 16.65 -15.25 -0.30
CA GLY A 69 16.04 -15.60 0.99
C GLY A 69 14.62 -15.05 1.21
N VAL A 70 14.02 -14.47 0.17
CA VAL A 70 12.60 -14.05 0.17
C VAL A 70 11.70 -15.28 0.40
N PRO A 71 10.63 -15.17 1.22
CA PRO A 71 9.72 -16.29 1.45
C PRO A 71 9.09 -16.80 0.16
N LYS A 72 8.62 -18.05 0.14
CA LYS A 72 7.92 -18.60 -1.02
C LYS A 72 6.58 -17.88 -1.22
N VAL A 73 6.49 -17.13 -2.32
CA VAL A 73 5.32 -16.31 -2.66
C VAL A 73 4.33 -17.08 -3.53
N HIS A 74 3.04 -16.92 -3.27
CA HIS A 74 1.96 -17.41 -4.13
C HIS A 74 1.39 -16.29 -4.99
N VAL A 75 1.84 -16.18 -6.24
CA VAL A 75 1.35 -15.15 -7.17
C VAL A 75 -0.01 -15.55 -7.75
N ASN A 76 -1.07 -14.81 -7.44
CA ASN A 76 -2.41 -15.02 -7.98
C ASN A 76 -3.25 -13.73 -7.93
N GLY A 77 -3.65 -13.23 -9.09
CA GLY A 77 -4.42 -11.98 -9.22
C GLY A 77 -3.68 -10.78 -8.63
N GLN A 78 -4.21 -10.24 -7.54
CA GLN A 78 -3.65 -9.13 -6.76
C GLN A 78 -2.60 -9.57 -5.74
N GLY A 79 -2.44 -10.88 -5.49
CA GLY A 79 -1.47 -11.44 -4.55
C GLY A 79 -0.08 -11.58 -5.16
N GLY A 80 0.94 -11.51 -4.31
CA GLY A 80 2.34 -11.63 -4.65
C GLY A 80 3.23 -11.30 -3.45
N LEU A 81 4.46 -10.85 -3.71
CA LEU A 81 5.23 -10.11 -2.70
C LEU A 81 4.72 -8.67 -2.70
N LEU A 82 4.34 -8.18 -1.53
CA LEU A 82 3.58 -6.96 -1.41
C LEU A 82 4.44 -5.91 -0.71
N ASP A 83 4.20 -5.59 0.55
CA ASP A 83 4.90 -4.48 1.18
C ASP A 83 6.29 -4.84 1.67
N ILE A 84 7.09 -3.79 1.84
CA ILE A 84 8.35 -3.82 2.58
C ILE A 84 8.45 -2.56 3.43
N GLU A 85 8.77 -2.72 4.70
CA GLU A 85 8.93 -1.62 5.66
C GLU A 85 10.13 -1.93 6.56
N LEU A 86 10.92 -0.92 6.90
CA LEU A 86 12.00 -1.08 7.87
C LEU A 86 11.46 -0.89 9.28
N HIS A 87 12.07 -1.56 10.26
CA HIS A 87 11.84 -1.19 11.65
C HIS A 87 12.21 0.29 11.87
N PRO A 88 11.48 1.07 12.69
CA PRO A 88 11.85 2.45 13.01
C PRO A 88 13.27 2.58 13.60
N ASP A 89 13.72 1.54 14.30
CA ASP A 89 15.07 1.38 14.88
C ASP A 89 16.00 0.47 14.04
N TYR A 90 15.81 0.42 12.72
CA TYR A 90 16.56 -0.47 11.83
C TYR A 90 18.07 -0.35 11.98
N ALA A 91 18.58 0.88 12.18
CA ALA A 91 20.02 1.13 12.33
C ALA A 91 20.65 0.35 13.49
N ASN A 92 19.87 0.02 14.53
CA ASN A 92 20.35 -0.71 15.70
C ASN A 92 19.97 -2.20 15.66
N ASN A 93 18.80 -2.56 15.14
CA ASN A 93 18.30 -3.95 15.22
C ASN A 93 18.32 -4.73 13.90
N GLY A 94 18.37 -4.04 12.75
CA GLY A 94 18.45 -4.62 11.39
C GLY A 94 17.18 -5.31 10.90
N TRP A 95 16.02 -5.12 11.54
CA TRP A 95 14.78 -5.81 11.17
C TRP A 95 14.02 -5.10 10.04
N LEU A 96 13.73 -5.82 8.97
CA LEU A 96 12.76 -5.40 7.96
C LEU A 96 11.55 -6.33 7.95
N TYR A 97 10.43 -5.83 7.45
CA TYR A 97 9.13 -6.50 7.46
C TYR A 97 8.62 -6.65 6.04
N LEU A 98 8.02 -7.80 5.76
CA LEU A 98 7.41 -8.09 4.47
C LEU A 98 5.98 -8.57 4.65
N SER A 99 5.11 -8.14 3.75
CA SER A 99 3.79 -8.74 3.57
C SER A 99 3.73 -9.45 2.21
N TYR A 100 3.09 -10.61 2.17
CA TYR A 100 2.99 -11.40 0.94
C TYR A 100 1.80 -12.36 0.98
N SER A 101 1.43 -12.90 -0.18
CA SER A 101 0.47 -14.00 -0.26
C SER A 101 1.18 -15.34 -0.03
N SER A 102 0.86 -15.99 1.10
CA SER A 102 1.38 -17.31 1.47
C SER A 102 0.35 -18.39 1.24
N SER A 103 0.77 -19.52 0.66
CA SER A 103 -0.05 -20.72 0.51
C SER A 103 0.07 -21.70 1.70
N GLU A 104 0.83 -21.35 2.74
CA GLU A 104 0.89 -22.14 3.97
C GLU A 104 -0.43 -22.02 4.76
N GLY A 105 -0.68 -22.95 5.68
CA GLY A 105 -1.92 -22.98 6.48
C GLY A 105 -3.08 -23.72 5.81
N GLU A 106 -4.25 -23.69 6.45
CA GLU A 106 -5.42 -24.46 6.02
C GLU A 106 -6.10 -23.91 4.75
N GLY A 107 -6.63 -24.82 3.92
CA GLY A 107 -7.38 -24.49 2.70
C GLY A 107 -6.51 -24.35 1.44
N GLU A 108 -7.17 -24.33 0.28
CA GLU A 108 -6.49 -24.18 -1.01
C GLU A 108 -6.31 -22.71 -1.44
N GLY A 109 -5.17 -22.39 -2.06
CA GLY A 109 -4.85 -21.06 -2.56
C GLY A 109 -3.88 -20.34 -1.63
N SER A 110 -4.19 -19.10 -1.24
CA SER A 110 -3.29 -18.32 -0.36
C SER A 110 -4.02 -17.29 0.49
N ASN A 111 -3.34 -16.81 1.52
CA ASN A 111 -3.72 -15.65 2.30
C ASN A 111 -2.54 -14.81 2.77
N THR A 112 -2.81 -13.56 3.14
CA THR A 112 -1.79 -12.59 3.55
C THR A 112 -1.00 -13.12 4.74
N ALA A 113 0.32 -13.01 4.67
CA ALA A 113 1.25 -13.33 5.72
C ALA A 113 2.20 -12.15 5.94
N ILE A 114 2.59 -11.94 7.19
CA ILE A 114 3.54 -10.94 7.63
C ILE A 114 4.74 -11.67 8.22
N VAL A 115 5.94 -11.35 7.72
CA VAL A 115 7.21 -11.86 8.24
C VAL A 115 8.13 -10.69 8.56
N ARG A 116 9.13 -10.95 9.42
CA ARG A 116 10.32 -10.11 9.52
C ARG A 116 11.57 -10.91 9.18
N ALA A 117 12.61 -10.22 8.76
CA ALA A 117 13.92 -10.78 8.46
C ALA A 117 15.01 -9.74 8.67
N LYS A 118 16.26 -10.16 8.71
CA LYS A 118 17.43 -9.27 8.67
C LYS A 118 18.07 -9.34 7.30
N LEU A 119 18.43 -8.19 6.74
CA LEU A 119 19.20 -8.14 5.50
C LEU A 119 20.69 -8.18 5.81
N LYS A 120 21.39 -9.18 5.27
CA LYS A 120 22.85 -9.26 5.29
C LYS A 120 23.33 -9.37 3.85
N ASP A 121 24.10 -8.38 3.41
CA ASP A 121 24.47 -8.18 2.02
C ASP A 121 23.23 -8.11 1.11
N ASN A 122 22.99 -9.15 0.30
CA ASN A 122 21.81 -9.31 -0.56
C ASN A 122 21.02 -10.59 -0.20
N THR A 123 20.98 -10.96 1.07
CA THR A 123 20.26 -12.15 1.55
C THR A 123 19.45 -11.80 2.79
N LEU A 124 18.17 -12.20 2.79
CA LEU A 124 17.35 -12.21 3.99
C LEU A 124 17.70 -13.43 4.85
N GLU A 125 18.11 -13.17 6.08
CA GLU A 125 18.39 -14.15 7.13
C GLU A 125 17.38 -13.97 8.28
N ASN A 126 17.30 -14.95 9.19
CA ASN A 126 16.44 -14.89 10.39
C ASN A 126 14.97 -14.61 10.07
N LEU A 127 14.42 -15.30 9.05
CA LEU A 127 13.02 -15.13 8.66
C LEU A 127 12.09 -15.68 9.74
N GLU A 128 11.19 -14.83 10.23
CA GLU A 128 10.22 -15.13 11.28
C GLU A 128 8.82 -14.72 10.84
N THR A 129 7.86 -15.66 10.87
CA THR A 129 6.45 -15.37 10.60
C THR A 129 5.81 -14.72 11.82
N LEU A 130 5.29 -13.51 11.64
CA LEU A 130 4.62 -12.74 12.69
C LEU A 130 3.10 -12.94 12.67
N TYR A 131 2.54 -13.07 11.47
CA TYR A 131 1.10 -13.31 11.30
C TYR A 131 0.83 -14.08 10.02
N LYS A 132 -0.11 -15.01 10.06
CA LYS A 132 -0.65 -15.70 8.89
C LYS A 132 -2.17 -15.66 8.96
N ALA A 133 -2.78 -15.02 7.97
CA ALA A 133 -4.23 -14.99 7.83
C ALA A 133 -4.77 -16.36 7.42
N GLU A 134 -5.93 -16.73 7.95
CA GLU A 134 -6.60 -18.01 7.68
C GLU A 134 -8.13 -17.87 7.53
N PRO A 135 -8.79 -18.77 6.77
CA PRO A 135 -8.19 -19.81 5.94
C PRO A 135 -7.64 -19.26 4.62
N ASN A 136 -6.94 -20.10 3.85
CA ASN A 136 -6.57 -19.78 2.47
C ASN A 136 -7.78 -19.80 1.53
N SER A 137 -7.67 -19.03 0.44
CA SER A 137 -8.68 -18.98 -0.62
C SER A 137 -8.03 -19.00 -2.00
N LYS A 138 -8.70 -19.66 -2.96
CA LYS A 138 -8.34 -19.61 -4.40
C LYS A 138 -8.60 -18.24 -5.04
N LYS A 139 -9.37 -17.36 -4.37
CA LYS A 139 -9.69 -16.01 -4.90
C LYS A 139 -8.43 -15.15 -4.99
N GLY A 140 -8.18 -14.56 -6.15
CA GLY A 140 -7.01 -13.70 -6.38
C GLY A 140 -7.18 -12.24 -5.96
N GLN A 141 -8.14 -11.88 -5.09
CA GLN A 141 -8.49 -10.48 -4.82
C GLN A 141 -8.43 -10.12 -3.33
N HIS A 142 -8.23 -8.82 -3.07
CA HIS A 142 -8.35 -8.11 -1.81
C HIS A 142 -7.41 -8.57 -0.68
N TYR A 143 -6.11 -8.68 -0.97
CA TYR A 143 -5.11 -9.04 0.05
C TYR A 143 -4.83 -7.93 1.06
N GLY A 144 -5.19 -6.68 0.76
CA GLY A 144 -4.74 -5.51 1.52
C GLY A 144 -3.22 -5.42 1.52
N SER A 145 -2.61 -5.75 2.66
CA SER A 145 -1.19 -6.02 2.90
C SER A 145 -0.28 -4.80 3.09
N ARG A 146 -0.81 -3.61 3.36
CA ARG A 146 0.05 -2.48 3.72
C ARG A 146 0.59 -2.68 5.14
N LEU A 147 1.83 -2.26 5.38
CA LEU A 147 2.50 -2.21 6.69
C LEU A 147 2.76 -0.76 7.07
N GLU A 148 2.61 -0.43 8.35
CA GLU A 148 3.00 0.88 8.88
C GLU A 148 3.33 0.76 10.37
N PHE A 149 4.42 1.37 10.82
CA PHE A 149 4.74 1.48 12.24
C PHE A 149 4.15 2.75 12.84
N ASP A 150 3.61 2.65 14.05
CA ASP A 150 3.26 3.84 14.81
C ASP A 150 4.46 4.42 15.58
N LYS A 151 4.23 5.55 16.28
CA LYS A 151 5.26 6.20 17.11
C LYS A 151 5.60 5.43 18.39
N GLN A 152 4.83 4.40 18.74
CA GLN A 152 5.02 3.56 19.92
C GLN A 152 5.76 2.25 19.58
N GLY A 153 6.02 1.98 18.30
CA GLY A 153 6.69 0.77 17.84
C GLY A 153 5.75 -0.41 17.58
N TYR A 154 4.43 -0.19 17.53
CA TYR A 154 3.49 -1.21 17.08
C TYR A 154 3.47 -1.27 15.55
N LEU A 155 3.40 -2.48 15.02
CA LEU A 155 3.22 -2.73 13.60
C LEU A 155 1.72 -2.86 13.30
N TYR A 156 1.23 -1.97 12.45
CA TYR A 156 -0.09 -2.04 11.86
C TYR A 156 -0.03 -2.68 10.49
N PHE A 157 -1.04 -3.50 10.17
CA PHE A 157 -1.15 -4.08 8.84
C PHE A 157 -2.58 -4.32 8.40
N SER A 158 -2.82 -4.29 7.09
CA SER A 158 -4.14 -4.55 6.52
C SER A 158 -4.29 -5.94 5.93
N ILE A 159 -5.47 -6.55 6.09
CA ILE A 159 -5.89 -7.70 5.29
C ILE A 159 -7.29 -7.40 4.76
N GLY A 160 -7.43 -7.35 3.44
CA GLY A 160 -8.74 -7.14 2.80
C GLY A 160 -9.65 -8.36 2.94
N ASP A 161 -10.92 -8.22 2.55
CA ASP A 161 -11.97 -9.22 2.78
C ASP A 161 -11.82 -10.51 1.96
N ARG A 162 -10.74 -10.64 1.19
CA ARG A 162 -10.47 -11.73 0.24
C ARG A 162 -11.59 -11.99 -0.76
N GLY A 163 -12.38 -10.97 -1.07
CA GLY A 163 -13.55 -11.05 -1.92
C GLY A 163 -14.70 -11.84 -1.29
N ASN A 164 -14.72 -12.00 0.04
CA ASN A 164 -15.80 -12.64 0.79
C ASN A 164 -16.49 -11.64 1.72
N ARG A 165 -17.13 -10.63 1.12
CA ARG A 165 -17.80 -9.54 1.84
C ARG A 165 -18.83 -10.01 2.88
N LYS A 166 -19.48 -11.16 2.69
CA LYS A 166 -20.59 -11.61 3.55
C LYS A 166 -20.12 -12.14 4.90
N GLU A 167 -18.91 -12.66 4.97
CA GLU A 167 -18.41 -13.35 6.17
C GLU A 167 -17.24 -12.61 6.79
N ASN A 168 -16.19 -12.38 6.01
CA ASN A 168 -14.90 -11.97 6.56
C ASN A 168 -14.96 -10.61 7.27
N PRO A 169 -15.51 -9.52 6.70
CA PRO A 169 -15.40 -8.19 7.28
C PRO A 169 -16.07 -8.03 8.64
N GLN A 170 -17.20 -8.71 8.86
CA GLN A 170 -18.04 -8.54 10.06
C GLN A 170 -17.86 -9.66 11.10
N ASP A 171 -17.21 -10.77 10.75
CA ASP A 171 -16.87 -11.82 11.70
C ASP A 171 -15.49 -11.53 12.33
N LEU A 172 -15.44 -11.39 13.65
CA LEU A 172 -14.20 -11.15 14.41
C LEU A 172 -13.38 -12.43 14.65
N ASN A 173 -13.94 -13.61 14.38
CA ASN A 173 -13.22 -14.88 14.44
C ASN A 173 -12.49 -15.22 13.14
N LYS A 174 -12.75 -14.47 12.06
CA LYS A 174 -12.17 -14.69 10.74
C LYS A 174 -11.21 -13.58 10.36
N ASP A 175 -10.19 -13.97 9.59
CA ASP A 175 -9.33 -13.00 8.94
C ASP A 175 -9.97 -12.38 7.70
N GLY A 176 -9.58 -11.15 7.43
CA GLY A 176 -9.99 -10.39 6.25
C GLY A 176 -11.03 -9.32 6.54
N GLY A 177 -10.83 -8.17 5.89
CA GLY A 177 -11.62 -6.97 6.08
C GLY A 177 -11.33 -6.29 7.42
N LYS A 178 -10.06 -6.26 7.82
CA LYS A 178 -9.58 -5.81 9.12
C LYS A 178 -8.28 -5.02 9.00
N ILE A 179 -8.04 -4.16 9.98
CA ILE A 179 -6.70 -3.67 10.31
C ILE A 179 -6.26 -4.35 11.60
N TYR A 180 -5.00 -4.75 11.64
CA TYR A 180 -4.40 -5.48 12.74
C TYR A 180 -3.30 -4.65 13.39
N ARG A 181 -3.03 -4.89 14.67
CA ARG A 181 -1.95 -4.29 15.44
C ARG A 181 -1.22 -5.36 16.26
N ILE A 182 0.09 -5.45 16.08
CA ILE A 182 0.98 -6.37 16.81
C ILE A 182 2.22 -5.62 17.31
N HIS A 183 2.95 -6.21 18.25
CA HIS A 183 4.33 -5.82 18.51
C HIS A 183 5.20 -6.13 17.28
N ASP A 184 6.36 -5.48 17.20
CA ASP A 184 7.40 -5.70 16.18
C ASP A 184 7.92 -7.15 16.11
N ASP A 185 7.69 -7.96 17.15
CA ASP A 185 8.00 -9.39 17.20
C ASP A 185 6.79 -10.32 17.08
N GLY A 186 5.62 -9.80 16.73
CA GLY A 186 4.40 -10.59 16.53
C GLY A 186 3.60 -10.88 17.79
N ARG A 187 4.10 -10.53 19.00
CA ARG A 187 3.28 -10.61 20.21
C ARG A 187 2.04 -9.74 20.10
N ILE A 188 0.95 -10.17 20.71
CA ILE A 188 -0.29 -9.39 20.79
C ILE A 188 -0.19 -8.33 21.90
N PRO A 189 -0.44 -7.04 21.59
CA PRO A 189 -0.57 -5.99 22.60
C PRO A 189 -1.72 -6.28 23.56
N LYS A 190 -1.46 -6.16 24.87
CA LYS A 190 -2.44 -6.46 25.93
C LYS A 190 -3.61 -5.48 25.98
N ASP A 191 -3.50 -4.36 25.28
CA ASP A 191 -4.51 -3.32 25.13
C ASP A 191 -5.23 -3.40 23.76
N ASN A 192 -5.04 -4.47 22.99
CA ASN A 192 -5.86 -4.72 21.80
C ASN A 192 -7.34 -4.91 22.19
N PRO A 193 -8.29 -4.47 21.33
CA PRO A 193 -9.71 -4.42 21.67
C PRO A 193 -10.40 -5.80 21.74
N PHE A 194 -9.79 -6.86 21.20
CA PHE A 194 -10.47 -8.12 20.90
C PHE A 194 -9.68 -9.36 21.38
N LEU A 195 -9.32 -9.42 22.66
CA LEU A 195 -8.42 -10.46 23.20
C LEU A 195 -9.03 -11.85 23.36
N GLU A 196 -10.35 -11.96 23.52
CA GLU A 196 -11.05 -13.23 23.80
C GLU A 196 -12.20 -13.45 22.81
N GLY A 197 -12.37 -14.69 22.34
CA GLY A 197 -13.48 -15.05 21.44
C GLY A 197 -13.42 -14.42 20.04
N SER A 198 -12.22 -14.02 19.61
CA SER A 198 -11.92 -13.32 18.36
C SER A 198 -10.46 -13.46 17.97
N LYS A 199 -10.07 -13.01 16.78
CA LYS A 199 -8.68 -12.89 16.36
C LYS A 199 -8.01 -11.73 17.14
N PRO A 200 -7.03 -12.02 18.02
CA PRO A 200 -6.56 -11.05 19.01
C PRO A 200 -5.70 -9.91 18.44
N ALA A 201 -5.20 -10.08 17.22
CA ALA A 201 -4.47 -9.04 16.51
C ALA A 201 -5.37 -7.96 15.89
N ILE A 202 -6.71 -8.15 15.82
CA ILE A 202 -7.61 -7.17 15.22
C ILE A 202 -7.57 -5.86 16.02
N TYR A 203 -7.38 -4.75 15.30
CA TYR A 203 -7.46 -3.39 15.84
C TYR A 203 -8.75 -2.68 15.40
N SER A 204 -9.11 -2.78 14.11
CA SER A 204 -10.39 -2.32 13.57
C SER A 204 -10.94 -3.26 12.51
N TRP A 205 -12.23 -3.16 12.20
CA TRP A 205 -12.94 -4.13 11.37
C TRP A 205 -14.00 -3.50 10.48
N GLY A 206 -14.64 -4.30 9.63
CA GLY A 206 -15.60 -3.80 8.65
C GLY A 206 -14.94 -3.05 7.49
N HIS A 207 -13.81 -3.55 7.00
CA HIS A 207 -13.11 -3.03 5.83
C HIS A 207 -13.30 -3.94 4.60
N ARG A 208 -13.20 -3.37 3.40
CA ARG A 208 -13.21 -4.10 2.12
C ARG A 208 -11.82 -4.47 1.66
N ASN A 209 -11.00 -3.50 1.26
CA ASN A 209 -9.65 -3.76 0.74
C ASN A 209 -8.72 -2.55 0.98
N PRO A 210 -8.18 -2.39 2.19
CA PRO A 210 -7.26 -1.30 2.50
C PRO A 210 -5.92 -1.47 1.78
N GLN A 211 -5.58 -0.52 0.91
CA GLN A 211 -4.40 -0.59 0.04
C GLN A 211 -3.28 0.36 0.46
N GLY A 212 -3.63 1.51 1.04
CA GLY A 212 -2.71 2.50 1.58
C GLY A 212 -2.91 2.67 3.08
N MET A 213 -1.82 3.00 3.76
CA MET A 213 -1.73 3.25 5.19
C MET A 213 -0.56 4.21 5.36
N ALA A 214 -0.73 5.24 6.18
CA ALA A 214 0.34 6.16 6.53
C ALA A 214 0.10 6.72 7.93
N ILE A 215 1.17 6.90 8.69
CA ILE A 215 1.10 7.59 9.97
C ILE A 215 1.01 9.11 9.76
N HIS A 216 0.05 9.74 10.44
CA HIS A 216 -0.03 11.19 10.49
C HIS A 216 1.18 11.75 11.26
N PRO A 217 2.01 12.62 10.65
CA PRO A 217 3.33 12.97 11.18
C PRO A 217 3.29 13.71 12.52
N VAL A 218 2.23 14.46 12.79
CA VAL A 218 2.05 15.19 14.07
C VAL A 218 1.33 14.33 15.11
N SER A 219 0.05 13.99 14.88
CA SER A 219 -0.76 13.23 15.85
C SER A 219 -0.31 11.78 16.08
N GLY A 220 0.39 11.16 15.12
CA GLY A 220 0.75 9.74 15.20
C GLY A 220 -0.39 8.78 14.87
N GLU A 221 -1.53 9.30 14.42
CA GLU A 221 -2.67 8.46 14.04
C GLU A 221 -2.43 7.76 12.72
N ILE A 222 -2.89 6.52 12.63
CA ILE A 222 -2.83 5.77 11.38
C ILE A 222 -4.03 6.13 10.51
N TRP A 223 -3.76 6.55 9.29
CA TRP A 223 -4.76 6.82 8.26
C TRP A 223 -4.65 5.75 7.20
N ILE A 224 -5.77 5.30 6.68
CA ILE A 224 -5.83 4.34 5.58
C ILE A 224 -6.69 4.89 4.45
N HIS A 225 -6.52 4.33 3.27
CA HIS A 225 -7.60 4.31 2.29
C HIS A 225 -7.87 2.88 1.84
N GLU A 226 -9.07 2.69 1.30
CA GLU A 226 -9.50 1.40 0.78
C GLU A 226 -10.32 1.50 -0.50
N HIS A 227 -10.29 0.41 -1.27
CA HIS A 227 -11.12 0.31 -2.47
C HIS A 227 -12.55 -0.01 -2.09
N GLY A 228 -13.49 0.78 -2.59
CA GLY A 228 -14.89 0.45 -2.71
C GLY A 228 -15.18 -0.50 -3.88
N PRO A 229 -16.44 -0.89 -4.08
CA PRO A 229 -16.86 -1.68 -5.24
C PRO A 229 -16.89 -0.83 -6.53
N ARG A 230 -18.07 -0.44 -7.01
CA ARG A 230 -18.23 0.59 -8.06
C ARG A 230 -18.60 1.89 -7.36
N GLY A 231 -17.63 2.80 -7.21
CA GLY A 231 -17.76 3.94 -6.32
C GLY A 231 -17.43 3.56 -4.88
N GLY A 232 -17.31 4.57 -4.02
CA GLY A 232 -17.12 4.42 -2.58
C GLY A 232 -15.74 3.96 -2.17
N ASP A 233 -14.69 4.41 -2.86
CA ASP A 233 -13.35 4.35 -2.28
C ASP A 233 -13.29 5.35 -1.11
N GLU A 234 -12.60 5.03 -0.03
CA GLU A 234 -12.70 5.76 1.24
C GLU A 234 -11.33 6.11 1.82
N VAL A 235 -11.24 7.23 2.54
CA VAL A 235 -10.14 7.53 3.49
C VAL A 235 -10.70 7.47 4.90
N ASN A 236 -10.00 6.76 5.78
CA ASN A 236 -10.41 6.48 7.15
C ASN A 236 -9.26 6.77 8.13
N ILE A 237 -9.59 7.29 9.32
CA ILE A 237 -8.67 7.35 10.47
C ILE A 237 -9.00 6.17 11.38
N ILE A 238 -8.08 5.21 11.53
CA ILE A 238 -8.39 3.98 12.24
C ILE A 238 -8.51 4.22 13.76
N LYS A 239 -9.47 3.54 14.39
CA LYS A 239 -9.76 3.65 15.82
C LYS A 239 -9.83 2.25 16.43
N SER A 240 -9.32 2.11 17.64
CA SER A 240 -9.34 0.82 18.37
C SER A 240 -10.78 0.35 18.57
N GLY A 241 -11.08 -0.89 18.15
CA GLY A 241 -12.37 -1.54 18.30
C GLY A 241 -13.45 -1.11 17.30
N ALA A 242 -13.16 -0.11 16.46
CA ALA A 242 -14.17 0.48 15.58
C ALA A 242 -14.55 -0.41 14.39
N ASN A 243 -15.83 -0.33 14.00
CA ASN A 243 -16.39 -0.96 12.81
C ASN A 243 -16.62 0.08 11.71
N PHE A 244 -15.98 -0.10 10.55
CA PHE A 244 -16.06 0.78 9.38
C PHE A 244 -17.18 0.38 8.40
N GLY A 245 -18.03 -0.56 8.79
CA GLY A 245 -19.33 -0.78 8.17
C GLY A 245 -19.36 -1.68 6.94
N TRP A 246 -18.25 -1.96 6.25
CA TRP A 246 -18.31 -2.85 5.09
C TRP A 246 -18.77 -4.28 5.47
N PRO A 247 -19.72 -4.89 4.74
CA PRO A 247 -20.48 -4.36 3.58
C PRO A 247 -21.88 -3.82 3.94
N ILE A 248 -22.21 -3.72 5.22
CA ILE A 248 -23.51 -3.23 5.71
C ILE A 248 -23.71 -1.78 5.25
N LEU A 249 -22.65 -0.98 5.35
CA LEU A 249 -22.57 0.39 4.85
C LEU A 249 -21.58 0.47 3.69
N SER A 250 -21.91 1.27 2.68
CA SER A 250 -20.98 1.59 1.59
C SER A 250 -21.48 2.78 0.79
N HIS A 251 -20.56 3.65 0.40
CA HIS A 251 -20.80 4.68 -0.62
C HIS A 251 -20.81 4.14 -2.06
N GLY A 252 -20.51 2.85 -2.25
CA GLY A 252 -20.47 2.20 -3.56
C GLY A 252 -21.63 1.25 -3.81
N ILE A 253 -21.79 0.86 -5.08
CA ILE A 253 -22.81 -0.11 -5.53
C ILE A 253 -22.17 -1.37 -6.14
N ASN A 254 -22.96 -2.41 -6.39
CA ASN A 254 -22.47 -3.55 -7.16
C ASN A 254 -22.05 -3.09 -8.56
N TYR A 255 -21.08 -3.77 -9.18
CA TYR A 255 -20.59 -3.40 -10.52
C TYR A 255 -21.70 -3.36 -11.59
N TRP A 256 -22.71 -4.21 -11.45
CA TRP A 256 -23.90 -4.25 -12.33
C TRP A 256 -24.96 -3.17 -12.04
N GLY A 257 -24.68 -2.24 -11.12
CA GLY A 257 -25.52 -1.06 -10.87
C GLY A 257 -26.57 -1.20 -9.76
N THR A 258 -26.65 -2.36 -9.09
CA THR A 258 -27.61 -2.59 -8.00
C THR A 258 -27.05 -2.21 -6.64
N SER A 259 -27.91 -1.78 -5.72
CA SER A 259 -27.56 -1.61 -4.31
C SER A 259 -27.30 -2.96 -3.63
N PHE A 260 -26.54 -2.93 -2.53
CA PHE A 260 -26.34 -4.08 -1.64
C PHE A 260 -26.20 -3.64 -0.18
N ALA A 261 -25.66 -2.44 0.06
CA ALA A 261 -25.56 -1.84 1.38
C ALA A 261 -26.94 -1.35 1.84
N GLU A 262 -27.13 -1.35 3.16
CA GLU A 262 -28.34 -0.89 3.83
C GLU A 262 -28.36 0.65 4.00
N GLY A 263 -27.22 1.31 3.83
CA GLY A 263 -27.04 2.76 3.90
C GLY A 263 -25.59 3.17 3.71
N THR A 264 -25.29 4.44 3.94
CA THR A 264 -23.93 5.00 3.91
C THR A 264 -23.40 5.32 5.31
N GLU A 265 -24.28 5.47 6.29
CA GLU A 265 -23.96 5.79 7.68
C GLU A 265 -24.96 5.14 8.63
N ARG A 266 -24.52 4.87 9.87
CA ARG A 266 -25.35 4.34 10.96
C ARG A 266 -24.66 4.55 12.30
N GLU A 267 -25.44 4.82 13.34
CA GLU A 267 -24.94 4.84 14.72
C GLU A 267 -24.23 3.51 15.06
N GLY A 268 -23.08 3.61 15.74
CA GLY A 268 -22.24 2.46 16.08
C GLY A 268 -21.20 2.06 15.02
N TYR A 269 -21.18 2.76 13.87
CA TYR A 269 -20.19 2.59 12.82
C TYR A 269 -19.40 3.88 12.59
N GLU A 270 -18.16 3.74 12.14
CA GLU A 270 -17.32 4.87 11.75
C GLU A 270 -17.54 5.21 10.27
N SER A 271 -17.88 6.47 10.00
CA SER A 271 -17.97 6.99 8.64
C SER A 271 -16.59 7.41 8.12
N PRO A 272 -16.35 7.33 6.80
CA PRO A 272 -15.12 7.81 6.22
C PRO A 272 -15.00 9.33 6.31
N ILE A 273 -13.75 9.81 6.45
CA ILE A 273 -13.46 11.25 6.45
C ILE A 273 -13.42 11.84 5.03
N TRP A 274 -13.36 10.96 4.02
CA TRP A 274 -13.45 11.30 2.61
C TRP A 274 -13.85 10.07 1.81
N TYR A 275 -14.58 10.25 0.71
CA TYR A 275 -14.84 9.18 -0.24
C TYR A 275 -14.82 9.67 -1.69
N TRP A 276 -14.57 8.76 -2.63
CA TRP A 276 -14.65 9.01 -4.06
C TRP A 276 -15.79 8.25 -4.71
N ASP A 277 -16.66 8.99 -5.41
CA ASP A 277 -17.62 8.45 -6.36
C ASP A 277 -17.58 9.31 -7.65
N PRO A 278 -17.06 8.78 -8.77
CA PRO A 278 -16.63 7.39 -8.99
C PRO A 278 -15.31 7.01 -8.31
N SER A 279 -15.14 5.71 -8.03
CA SER A 279 -13.89 5.13 -7.52
C SER A 279 -12.69 5.45 -8.42
N ILE A 280 -11.59 5.88 -7.77
CA ILE A 280 -10.28 6.14 -8.36
C ILE A 280 -9.34 4.92 -8.26
N ALA A 281 -9.74 3.89 -7.50
CA ALA A 281 -8.90 2.78 -7.09
C ALA A 281 -7.58 3.27 -6.44
N PRO A 282 -7.67 3.92 -5.26
CA PRO A 282 -6.52 4.55 -4.61
C PRO A 282 -5.43 3.52 -4.26
N SER A 283 -4.16 3.91 -4.18
CA SER A 283 -3.04 2.97 -4.02
C SER A 283 -2.00 3.37 -2.98
N GLY A 284 -0.82 3.84 -3.37
CA GLY A 284 0.12 4.40 -2.40
C GLY A 284 -0.46 5.68 -1.79
N MET A 285 -0.16 5.92 -0.52
CA MET A 285 -0.44 7.20 0.12
C MET A 285 0.73 7.64 0.99
N ALA A 286 0.99 8.94 1.04
CA ALA A 286 2.02 9.50 1.91
C ALA A 286 1.59 10.89 2.41
N PHE A 287 1.79 11.14 3.70
CA PHE A 287 1.83 12.51 4.21
C PHE A 287 3.11 13.17 3.73
N VAL A 288 2.98 14.35 3.13
CA VAL A 288 4.14 15.13 2.70
C VAL A 288 4.64 15.95 3.89
N THR A 289 5.88 15.73 4.29
CA THR A 289 6.54 16.46 5.39
C THR A 289 7.75 17.27 4.90
N SER A 290 8.21 17.00 3.68
CA SER A 290 9.37 17.64 3.07
C SER A 290 9.11 19.09 2.69
N ASP A 291 10.07 19.96 3.00
CA ASP A 291 10.06 21.37 2.59
C ASP A 291 10.36 21.55 1.09
N ARG A 292 10.73 20.48 0.37
CA ARG A 292 10.85 20.49 -1.11
C ARG A 292 9.50 20.72 -1.79
N TYR A 293 8.42 20.34 -1.13
CA TYR A 293 7.06 20.46 -1.69
C TYR A 293 6.22 21.38 -0.80
N PRO A 294 6.54 22.68 -0.70
CA PRO A 294 5.93 23.59 0.27
C PRO A 294 4.41 23.67 0.14
N ARG A 295 3.88 23.58 -1.09
CA ARG A 295 2.42 23.58 -1.36
C ARG A 295 1.72 22.28 -0.99
N TRP A 296 2.45 21.18 -0.80
CA TRP A 296 1.88 19.87 -0.46
C TRP A 296 2.12 19.49 1.00
N ARG A 297 2.98 20.23 1.70
CA ARG A 297 3.39 19.97 3.07
C ARG A 297 2.18 19.92 4.01
N SER A 298 2.13 18.90 4.86
CA SER A 298 1.03 18.59 5.80
C SER A 298 -0.23 18.03 5.14
N HIS A 299 -0.20 17.73 3.85
CA HIS A 299 -1.29 17.10 3.12
C HIS A 299 -0.92 15.69 2.67
N ILE A 300 -1.90 14.96 2.16
CA ILE A 300 -1.72 13.57 1.73
C ILE A 300 -1.69 13.53 0.22
N LEU A 301 -0.69 12.83 -0.33
CA LEU A 301 -0.71 12.41 -1.72
C LEU A 301 -1.26 10.99 -1.82
N VAL A 302 -2.18 10.77 -2.75
CA VAL A 302 -2.79 9.46 -3.00
C VAL A 302 -2.65 9.11 -4.48
N GLY A 303 -2.11 7.92 -4.75
CA GLY A 303 -2.02 7.39 -6.11
C GLY A 303 -3.33 6.81 -6.61
N SER A 304 -3.58 6.91 -7.92
CA SER A 304 -4.72 6.27 -8.59
C SER A 304 -4.26 5.17 -9.53
N LEU A 305 -4.69 3.94 -9.25
CA LEU A 305 -4.46 2.81 -10.15
C LEU A 305 -5.27 2.94 -11.43
N LYS A 306 -6.54 3.34 -11.32
CA LYS A 306 -7.48 3.28 -12.43
C LYS A 306 -7.17 4.32 -13.50
N PHE A 307 -6.77 5.52 -13.06
CA PHE A 307 -6.61 6.67 -13.95
C PHE A 307 -5.17 7.10 -14.15
N GLY A 308 -4.23 6.60 -13.35
CA GLY A 308 -2.80 6.88 -13.53
C GLY A 308 -2.42 8.33 -13.21
N TYR A 309 -2.94 8.82 -12.08
CA TYR A 309 -2.67 10.16 -11.56
C TYR A 309 -2.34 10.15 -10.06
N LEU A 310 -1.84 11.28 -9.55
CA LEU A 310 -1.79 11.62 -8.13
C LEU A 310 -2.87 12.62 -7.76
N VAL A 311 -3.46 12.40 -6.59
CA VAL A 311 -4.41 13.29 -5.93
C VAL A 311 -3.75 13.90 -4.71
N LEU A 312 -3.85 15.21 -4.55
CA LEU A 312 -3.53 15.92 -3.32
C LEU A 312 -4.82 16.06 -2.49
N CYS A 313 -4.87 15.39 -1.36
CA CYS A 313 -5.94 15.54 -0.38
C CYS A 313 -5.53 16.61 0.64
N GLN A 314 -6.20 17.76 0.61
CA GLN A 314 -5.95 18.85 1.56
C GLN A 314 -6.50 18.46 2.93
N VAL A 315 -5.63 18.46 3.93
CA VAL A 315 -5.93 18.03 5.30
C VAL A 315 -6.02 19.24 6.22
N GLU A 316 -7.13 19.32 6.96
CA GLU A 316 -7.34 20.27 8.06
C GLU A 316 -7.76 19.50 9.31
N GLY A 317 -6.86 19.44 10.30
CA GLY A 317 -7.05 18.63 11.50
C GLY A 317 -7.23 17.15 11.17
N ARG A 318 -8.47 16.65 11.34
CA ARG A 318 -8.87 15.26 11.09
C ARG A 318 -9.78 15.10 9.87
N THR A 319 -9.83 16.11 9.01
CA THR A 319 -10.74 16.15 7.86
C THR A 319 -9.96 16.38 6.57
N ILE A 320 -10.53 15.90 5.46
CA ILE A 320 -10.07 16.25 4.13
C ILE A 320 -11.06 17.27 3.56
N THR A 321 -10.58 18.45 3.19
CA THR A 321 -11.43 19.56 2.68
C THR A 321 -11.53 19.57 1.17
N SER A 322 -10.53 19.05 0.46
CA SER A 322 -10.56 18.82 -0.98
C SER A 322 -9.64 17.68 -1.41
N ALA A 323 -9.89 17.13 -2.59
CA ALA A 323 -9.05 16.13 -3.24
C ALA A 323 -8.85 16.50 -4.72
N GLU A 324 -7.67 17.03 -5.05
CA GLU A 324 -7.37 17.60 -6.36
C GLU A 324 -6.41 16.71 -7.14
N VAL A 325 -6.72 16.44 -8.41
CA VAL A 325 -5.77 15.78 -9.32
C VAL A 325 -4.66 16.76 -9.64
N ILE A 326 -3.42 16.43 -9.26
CA ILE A 326 -2.27 17.34 -9.41
C ILE A 326 -1.25 16.86 -10.46
N ILE A 327 -1.21 15.56 -10.75
CA ILE A 327 -0.26 14.96 -11.70
C ILE A 327 -0.97 13.83 -12.44
N GLU A 328 -1.01 13.87 -13.77
CA GLU A 328 -1.72 12.90 -14.62
C GLU A 328 -0.79 12.23 -15.64
N GLY A 329 -1.16 11.08 -16.20
CA GLY A 329 -0.40 10.49 -17.32
C GLY A 329 0.94 9.85 -16.90
N ILE A 330 1.10 9.56 -15.61
CA ILE A 330 2.33 8.97 -15.03
C ILE A 330 2.27 7.44 -14.92
N GLY A 331 1.34 6.81 -15.63
CA GLY A 331 1.07 5.38 -15.51
C GLY A 331 0.27 5.04 -14.25
N ARG A 332 -0.18 3.79 -14.16
CA ARG A 332 -1.02 3.31 -13.04
C ARG A 332 -0.21 3.33 -11.75
N VAL A 333 -0.50 4.27 -10.86
CA VAL A 333 0.25 4.45 -9.62
C VAL A 333 -0.03 3.29 -8.67
N ARG A 334 1.02 2.66 -8.16
CA ARG A 334 0.97 1.55 -7.20
C ARG A 334 1.39 1.96 -5.79
N ASN A 335 2.43 2.77 -5.68
CA ASN A 335 2.99 3.19 -4.41
C ASN A 335 3.41 4.67 -4.48
N VAL A 336 3.38 5.36 -3.34
CA VAL A 336 3.77 6.75 -3.15
C VAL A 336 4.46 6.81 -1.80
N ARG A 337 5.74 7.19 -1.76
CA ARG A 337 6.49 7.36 -0.51
C ARG A 337 7.36 8.61 -0.59
N GLN A 338 7.56 9.26 0.54
CA GLN A 338 8.58 10.28 0.69
C GLN A 338 9.87 9.62 1.17
N ALA A 339 10.96 9.80 0.43
CA ALA A 339 12.26 9.27 0.77
C ALA A 339 12.98 10.12 1.84
N PRO A 340 14.04 9.59 2.48
CA PRO A 340 14.85 10.34 3.45
C PRO A 340 15.52 11.59 2.89
N ASP A 341 15.77 11.64 1.57
CA ASP A 341 16.31 12.83 0.89
C ASP A 341 15.27 13.95 0.66
N GLY A 342 14.03 13.70 1.07
CA GLY A 342 12.89 14.60 0.98
C GLY A 342 12.14 14.55 -0.35
N TYR A 343 12.57 13.75 -1.33
CA TYR A 343 11.85 13.60 -2.60
C TYR A 343 10.67 12.63 -2.47
N LEU A 344 9.66 12.82 -3.31
CA LEU A 344 8.53 11.91 -3.46
C LEU A 344 8.80 10.94 -4.61
N TYR A 345 8.66 9.65 -4.30
CA TYR A 345 8.84 8.54 -5.20
C TYR A 345 7.53 7.83 -5.45
N ILE A 346 7.35 7.35 -6.69
CA ILE A 346 6.13 6.70 -7.16
C ILE A 346 6.50 5.37 -7.80
N ALA A 347 5.89 4.28 -7.36
CA ALA A 347 5.93 3.02 -8.10
C ALA A 347 4.78 2.98 -9.11
N SER A 348 5.07 2.63 -10.36
CA SER A 348 4.06 2.45 -11.41
C SER A 348 3.95 0.98 -11.82
N ASP A 349 2.73 0.47 -12.03
CA ASP A 349 2.51 -0.90 -12.57
C ASP A 349 3.16 -1.07 -13.97
N THR A 350 3.60 0.01 -14.64
CA THR A 350 4.36 -0.03 -15.91
C THR A 350 5.81 -0.49 -15.75
N GLY A 351 6.24 -0.73 -14.52
CA GLY A 351 7.56 -1.29 -14.21
C GLY A 351 8.67 -0.27 -13.98
N ALA A 352 8.28 0.93 -13.54
CA ALA A 352 9.19 2.01 -13.22
C ALA A 352 8.95 2.54 -11.80
N ILE A 353 10.02 2.96 -11.15
CA ILE A 353 9.97 3.92 -10.06
C ILE A 353 10.24 5.29 -10.65
N LYS A 354 9.35 6.23 -10.35
CA LYS A 354 9.42 7.63 -10.76
C LYS A 354 9.75 8.50 -9.56
N ARG A 355 10.30 9.68 -9.81
CA ARG A 355 10.59 10.71 -8.81
C ARG A 355 9.97 12.03 -9.23
N ILE A 356 9.36 12.74 -8.29
CA ILE A 356 8.85 14.09 -8.51
C ILE A 356 9.98 15.07 -8.21
N VAL A 357 10.39 15.88 -9.17
CA VAL A 357 11.46 16.88 -9.01
C VAL A 357 10.95 18.26 -9.36
N ASP A 358 11.68 19.30 -8.94
CA ASP A 358 11.41 20.67 -9.35
C ASP A 358 11.52 20.80 -10.89
N TYR A 359 10.69 21.65 -11.48
CA TYR A 359 10.65 21.89 -12.91
C TYR A 359 11.87 22.68 -13.40
#